data_AF-B8CU20-F1
#
_entry.id   AF-B8CU20-F1
#
_cell.length_a   1.000
_cell.length_b   1.000
_cell.length_c   1.000
_cell.angle_alpha   90.00
_cell.angle_beta   90.00
_cell.angle_gamma   90.00
#
_symmetry.space_group_name_H-M   'P 1'
#
loop_
_entity.id
_entity.type
_entity.pdbx_description
1 polymer ?
#
loop_
_entity_poly.entity_id
_entity_poly.type
_entity_poly.pdbx_seq_one_letter_code
_entity_poly.pdbx_strand_id
1 'polypeptide(L)'
;MINIRIVFIITGVIFLVLTHIGDTYYRDWVYSNQIADFGLANYLPSITGTITAIFLLIGLSKESFKKAPTSAFGVMVGCVIYEVMQPTLGTGTFDWQDLIAVVITGCIVVFALNISNKTMVNVTT
;
A
#
# COMPACT_ATOMS: atom_id res chain seq x y z
N MET A 1 0.20 18.68 -18.87
CA MET A 1 0.39 17.28 -18.42
C MET A 1 0.53 17.30 -16.91
N ILE A 2 -0.36 16.63 -16.18
CA ILE A 2 -0.21 16.49 -14.73
C ILE A 2 1.12 15.77 -14.46
N ASN A 3 1.91 16.28 -13.53
CA ASN A 3 3.16 15.63 -13.15
C ASN A 3 2.81 14.30 -12.47
N ILE A 4 3.19 13.17 -13.09
CA ILE A 4 2.87 11.82 -12.58
C ILE A 4 3.30 11.62 -11.12
N ARG A 5 4.34 12.34 -10.68
CA ARG A 5 4.78 12.33 -9.28
C ARG A 5 3.75 12.94 -8.33
N ILE A 6 3.09 14.01 -8.75
CA ILE A 6 2.00 14.62 -7.97
C ILE A 6 0.84 13.65 -7.87
N VAL A 7 0.53 12.89 -8.92
CA VAL A 7 -0.50 11.83 -8.86
C VAL A 7 -0.13 10.80 -7.81
N PHE A 8 1.10 10.30 -7.82
CA PHE A 8 1.55 9.33 -6.81
C PHE A 8 1.47 9.89 -5.39
N ILE A 9 1.90 11.12 -5.17
CA ILE A 9 1.81 11.75 -3.84
C ILE A 9 0.35 11.89 -3.41
N ILE A 10 -0.53 12.39 -4.29
CA ILE A 10 -1.96 12.55 -3.97
C ILE A 10 -2.59 11.19 -3.66
N THR A 11 -2.34 10.16 -4.48
CA THR A 11 -2.82 8.80 -4.22
C THR A 11 -2.33 8.30 -2.87
N GLY A 12 -1.03 8.47 -2.58
CA GLY A 12 -0.45 8.06 -1.31
C GLY A 12 -1.08 8.77 -0.11
N VAL A 13 -1.33 10.08 -0.20
CA VAL A 13 -1.99 10.86 0.87
C VAL A 13 -3.45 10.43 1.06
N ILE A 14 -4.18 10.17 -0.02
CA ILE A 14 -5.57 9.67 0.07
C ILE A 14 -5.59 8.34 0.82
N PHE A 15 -4.71 7.41 0.44
CA PHE A 15 -4.64 6.11 1.10
C PHE A 15 -4.13 6.21 2.54
N LEU A 16 -3.27 7.17 2.87
CA LEU A 16 -2.85 7.42 4.26
C LEU A 16 -4.06 7.79 5.14
N VAL A 17 -4.93 8.67 4.64
CA VAL A 17 -6.17 9.04 5.33
C VAL A 17 -7.08 7.82 5.46
N LEU A 18 -7.21 7.00 4.41
CA LEU A 18 -7.99 5.76 4.47
C LEU A 18 -7.40 4.74 5.45
N THR A 19 -6.09 4.63 5.56
CA THR A 19 -5.42 3.79 6.57
C THR A 19 -5.78 4.24 7.96
N HIS A 20 -5.68 5.54 8.24
CA HIS A 20 -6.05 6.07 9.55
C HIS A 20 -7.54 5.83 9.86
N ILE A 21 -8.44 6.03 8.89
CA ILE A 21 -9.87 5.74 9.05
C ILE A 21 -10.12 4.25 9.29
N GLY A 22 -9.44 3.38 8.54
CA GLY A 22 -9.53 1.93 8.67
C GLY A 22 -9.07 1.44 10.05
N ASP A 23 -7.94 1.97 10.50
CA ASP A 23 -7.24 1.53 11.71
C ASP A 23 -7.94 1.93 13.00
N THR A 24 -8.57 3.11 12.99
CA THR A 24 -9.25 3.69 14.16
C THR A 24 -10.76 3.54 14.05
N TYR A 25 -11.40 4.38 13.23
CA TYR A 25 -12.86 4.49 13.20
C TYR A 25 -13.57 3.22 12.69
N TYR A 26 -13.12 2.64 11.58
CA TYR A 26 -13.78 1.47 10.99
C TYR A 26 -13.62 0.24 11.90
N ARG A 27 -12.39 -0.04 12.34
CA ARG A 27 -12.09 -1.17 13.21
C ARG A 27 -12.86 -1.08 14.53
N ASP A 28 -12.81 0.07 15.20
CA ASP A 28 -13.53 0.28 16.47
C ASP A 28 -15.04 0.11 16.28
N TRP A 29 -15.59 0.60 15.17
CA TRP A 29 -17.01 0.45 14.86
C TRP A 29 -17.40 -1.02 14.64
N VAL A 30 -16.62 -1.78 13.86
CA VAL A 30 -16.86 -3.21 13.60
C VAL A 30 -16.85 -4.01 14.90
N TYR A 31 -15.83 -3.80 15.75
CA TYR A 31 -15.71 -4.52 17.01
C TYR A 31 -16.79 -4.12 18.02
N SER A 32 -17.11 -2.82 18.11
CA SER A 32 -18.14 -2.33 19.04
C SER A 32 -19.54 -2.81 18.67
N ASN A 33 -19.82 -3.00 17.37
CA ASN A 33 -21.11 -3.45 16.87
C ASN A 33 -21.16 -4.96 16.57
N GLN A 34 -20.09 -5.70 16.87
CA GLN A 34 -19.98 -7.15 16.65
C GLN A 34 -20.31 -7.55 15.20
N ILE A 35 -19.82 -6.77 14.24
CA ILE A 35 -20.11 -6.96 12.81
C ILE A 35 -19.19 -8.07 12.27
N ALA A 36 -19.80 -9.06 11.62
CA ALA A 36 -19.06 -10.11 10.92
C ALA A 36 -18.62 -9.61 9.53
N ASP A 37 -17.45 -8.98 9.46
CA ASP A 37 -16.87 -8.44 8.22
C ASP A 37 -15.78 -9.34 7.59
N PHE A 38 -15.76 -10.62 7.97
CA PHE A 38 -14.75 -11.60 7.55
C PHE A 38 -13.30 -11.19 7.88
N GLY A 39 -13.12 -10.40 8.94
CA GLY A 39 -11.80 -9.97 9.41
C GLY A 39 -11.24 -8.76 8.66
N LEU A 40 -12.03 -8.12 7.79
CA LEU A 40 -11.59 -6.93 7.03
C LEU A 40 -11.06 -5.83 7.96
N ALA A 41 -11.69 -5.62 9.11
CA ALA A 41 -11.23 -4.68 10.13
C ALA A 41 -9.80 -4.95 10.63
N ASN A 42 -9.32 -6.19 10.57
CA ASN A 42 -7.97 -6.54 11.00
C ASN A 42 -6.95 -6.05 9.96
N TYR A 43 -7.13 -6.44 8.70
CA TYR A 43 -6.12 -6.29 7.65
C TYR A 43 -6.34 -5.13 6.66
N LEU A 44 -7.46 -4.40 6.76
CA LEU A 44 -7.73 -3.21 5.93
C LEU A 44 -6.64 -2.13 6.07
N PRO A 45 -6.10 -1.84 7.26
CA PRO A 45 -4.97 -0.93 7.40
C PRO A 45 -3.71 -1.42 6.71
N SER A 46 -3.44 -2.73 6.66
CA SER A 46 -2.29 -3.28 5.94
C SER A 46 -2.44 -3.15 4.42
N ILE A 47 -3.65 -3.32 3.88
CA ILE A 47 -3.95 -3.06 2.46
C ILE A 47 -3.68 -1.58 2.14
N THR A 48 -4.38 -0.69 2.81
CA THR A 48 -4.33 0.76 2.53
C THR A 48 -2.95 1.34 2.85
N GLY A 49 -2.29 0.83 3.91
CA GLY A 49 -0.95 1.23 4.33
C GLY A 49 0.11 0.80 3.32
N THR A 50 -0.01 -0.38 2.72
CA THR A 50 0.88 -0.83 1.64
C THR A 50 0.76 0.07 0.41
N ILE A 51 -0.47 0.42 0.02
CA ILE A 51 -0.72 1.35 -1.11
C ILE A 51 -0.10 2.72 -0.79
N THR A 52 -0.33 3.22 0.42
CA THR A 52 0.26 4.47 0.92
C THR A 52 1.77 4.47 0.80
N ALA A 53 2.43 3.44 1.34
CA ALA A 53 3.88 3.33 1.34
C ALA A 53 4.44 3.32 -0.09
N ILE A 54 3.88 2.50 -0.98
CA ILE A 54 4.33 2.41 -2.36
C ILE A 54 4.20 3.76 -3.07
N PHE A 55 3.02 4.38 -3.04
CA PHE A 55 2.78 5.59 -3.81
C PHE A 55 3.45 6.83 -3.23
N LEU A 56 3.50 6.98 -1.90
CA LEU A 56 4.24 8.08 -1.28
C LEU A 56 5.75 7.96 -1.53
N LEU A 57 6.34 6.78 -1.27
CA LEU A 57 7.79 6.63 -1.41
C LEU A 57 8.23 6.79 -2.86
N ILE A 58 7.48 6.25 -3.83
CA ILE A 58 7.78 6.45 -5.25
C ILE A 58 7.55 7.90 -5.66
N GLY A 59 6.46 8.53 -5.25
CA GLY A 59 6.16 9.93 -5.59
C GLY A 59 7.22 10.91 -5.05
N LEU A 60 7.67 10.68 -3.82
CA LEU A 60 8.74 11.43 -3.17
C LEU A 60 10.11 11.11 -3.76
N SER A 61 10.33 9.87 -4.22
CA SER A 61 11.52 9.53 -4.97
C SER A 61 11.60 10.39 -6.24
N LYS A 62 12.82 10.85 -6.58
CA LYS A 62 13.08 11.56 -7.84
C LYS A 62 13.29 10.56 -9.00
N GLU A 63 12.86 9.32 -8.84
CA GLU A 63 13.06 8.28 -9.84
C GLU A 63 12.13 8.45 -11.05
N SER A 64 12.57 7.94 -12.19
CA SER A 64 11.77 7.92 -13.41
C SER A 64 10.59 6.95 -13.26
N PHE A 65 9.43 7.30 -13.85
CA PHE A 65 8.27 6.42 -13.92
C PHE A 65 8.60 5.04 -14.52
N LYS A 66 9.61 4.96 -15.40
CA LYS A 66 10.11 3.69 -15.95
C LYS A 66 10.53 2.69 -14.87
N LYS A 67 11.04 3.16 -13.73
CA LYS A 67 11.47 2.33 -12.59
C LYS A 67 10.38 2.05 -11.57
N ALA A 68 9.22 2.73 -11.67
CA ALA A 68 8.17 2.66 -10.65
C ALA A 68 7.72 1.21 -10.30
N PRO A 69 7.56 0.26 -11.25
CA PRO A 69 7.21 -1.12 -10.89
C PRO A 69 8.28 -1.82 -10.03
N THR A 70 9.56 -1.63 -10.36
CA THR A 70 10.69 -2.21 -9.60
C THR A 70 10.79 -1.57 -8.21
N SER A 71 10.63 -0.25 -8.13
CA SER A 71 10.64 0.47 -6.85
C SER A 71 9.45 0.07 -5.98
N ALA A 72 8.26 -0.13 -6.57
CA ALA A 72 7.08 -0.65 -5.88
C ALA A 72 7.30 -2.05 -5.31
N PHE A 73 7.94 -2.94 -6.08
CA PHE A 73 8.30 -4.27 -5.59
C PHE A 73 9.27 -4.19 -4.40
N GLY A 74 10.27 -3.32 -4.47
CA GLY A 74 11.19 -3.09 -3.35
C GLY A 74 10.47 -2.58 -2.09
N VAL A 75 9.53 -1.64 -2.24
CA VAL A 75 8.72 -1.14 -1.13
C VAL A 75 7.82 -2.25 -0.56
N MET A 76 7.16 -3.05 -1.41
CA MET A 76 6.37 -4.21 -0.98
C MET A 76 7.20 -5.18 -0.13
N VAL A 77 8.41 -5.51 -0.57
CA VAL A 77 9.32 -6.36 0.22
C VAL A 77 9.65 -5.71 1.57
N GLY A 78 9.88 -4.40 1.59
CA GLY A 78 10.04 -3.63 2.84
C GLY A 78 8.83 -3.73 3.77
N CYS A 79 7.61 -3.63 3.24
CA CYS A 79 6.37 -3.79 4.01
C CYS A 79 6.23 -5.22 4.57
N VAL A 80 6.55 -6.24 3.79
CA VAL A 80 6.54 -7.66 4.23
C VAL A 80 7.53 -7.86 5.38
N ILE A 81 8.75 -7.32 5.26
CA ILE A 81 9.75 -7.38 6.33
C ILE A 81 9.24 -6.64 7.57
N TYR A 82 8.65 -5.45 7.38
CA TYR A 82 8.10 -4.66 8.48
C TYR A 82 7.03 -5.43 9.25
N GLU A 83 6.07 -6.06 8.57
CA GLU A 83 5.04 -6.91 9.21
C GLU A 83 5.65 -8.00 10.09
N VAL A 84 6.62 -8.75 9.56
CA VAL A 84 7.32 -9.80 10.32
C VAL A 84 8.10 -9.22 11.51
N MET A 85 8.61 -8.00 11.39
CA MET A 85 9.40 -7.33 12.42
C MET A 85 8.56 -6.56 13.46
N GLN A 86 7.26 -6.33 13.25
CA GLN A 86 6.46 -5.54 14.19
C GLN A 86 6.56 -5.99 15.66
N PRO A 87 6.55 -7.31 15.99
CA PRO A 87 6.69 -7.76 17.38
C PRO A 87 8.04 -7.40 18.00
N THR A 88 9.11 -7.41 17.21
CA THR A 88 10.46 -7.08 17.70
C THR A 88 10.69 -5.58 17.79
N LEU A 89 9.99 -4.79 16.98
CA LEU A 89 10.02 -3.32 16.99
C LEU A 89 9.07 -2.70 18.04
N GLY A 90 8.15 -3.49 18.61
CA GLY A 90 7.15 -3.01 19.56
C GLY A 90 6.10 -2.09 18.93
N THR A 91 5.95 -2.10 17.60
CA THR A 91 5.00 -1.27 16.87
C THR A 91 3.67 -1.97 16.58
N GLY A 92 3.59 -3.28 16.83
CA GLY A 92 2.39 -4.08 16.57
C GLY A 92 2.63 -5.57 16.84
N THR A 93 1.64 -6.38 16.49
CA THR A 93 1.71 -7.85 16.59
C THR A 93 1.69 -8.46 15.20
N PHE A 94 2.44 -9.53 15.01
CA PHE A 94 2.45 -10.24 13.74
C PHE A 94 1.12 -10.98 13.52
N ASP A 95 0.42 -10.64 12.44
CA ASP A 95 -0.79 -11.31 11.96
C ASP A 95 -0.58 -11.87 10.54
N TRP A 96 -0.95 -13.13 10.34
CA TRP A 96 -0.88 -13.77 9.02
C TRP A 96 -1.83 -13.13 8.01
N GLN A 97 -2.97 -12.59 8.45
CA GLN A 97 -3.92 -11.89 7.58
C GLN A 97 -3.31 -10.61 7.03
N ASP A 98 -2.60 -9.86 7.87
CA ASP A 98 -1.90 -8.64 7.50
C ASP A 98 -0.78 -8.93 6.51
N LEU A 99 0.03 -9.96 6.77
CA LEU A 99 1.08 -10.40 5.86
C LEU A 99 0.53 -10.77 4.47
N ILE A 100 -0.56 -11.56 4.43
CA ILE A 100 -1.22 -11.95 3.18
C ILE A 100 -1.76 -10.70 2.46
N ALA A 101 -2.38 -9.78 3.21
CA ALA A 101 -2.92 -8.53 2.68
C ALA A 101 -1.82 -7.66 2.04
N VAL A 102 -0.66 -7.51 2.69
CA VAL A 102 0.50 -6.78 2.16
C VAL A 102 0.98 -7.42 0.85
N VAL A 103 1.16 -8.75 0.82
CA VAL A 103 1.67 -9.47 -0.35
C VAL A 103 0.71 -9.36 -1.53
N ILE A 104 -0.58 -9.63 -1.33
CA ILE A 104 -1.58 -9.56 -2.40
C ILE A 104 -1.69 -8.13 -2.93
N THR A 105 -1.78 -7.15 -2.04
CA THR A 105 -1.89 -5.74 -2.41
C THR A 105 -0.67 -5.26 -3.18
N GLY A 106 0.53 -5.56 -2.68
CA GLY A 106 1.78 -5.21 -3.35
C GLY A 106 1.89 -5.84 -4.74
N CYS A 107 1.56 -7.13 -4.89
CA CYS A 107 1.53 -7.81 -6.19
C CYS A 107 0.57 -7.13 -7.17
N ILE A 108 -0.63 -6.77 -6.74
CA ILE A 108 -1.62 -6.07 -7.57
C ILE A 108 -1.08 -4.70 -8.00
N VAL A 109 -0.52 -3.91 -7.08
CA VAL A 109 0.01 -2.58 -7.37
C VAL A 109 1.20 -2.65 -8.33
N VAL A 110 2.14 -3.58 -8.10
CA VAL A 110 3.29 -3.81 -8.99
C VAL A 110 2.81 -4.19 -10.39
N PHE A 111 1.83 -5.09 -10.49
CA PHE A 111 1.26 -5.51 -11.77
C PHE A 111 0.57 -4.35 -12.50
N ALA A 112 -0.25 -3.56 -11.80
CA ALA A 112 -0.93 -2.40 -12.36
C ALA A 112 0.06 -1.33 -12.86
N LEU A 113 1.13 -1.05 -12.09
CA LEU A 113 2.20 -0.16 -12.50
C LEU A 113 2.95 -0.69 -13.72
N ASN A 114 3.19 -2.00 -13.81
CA ASN A 114 3.87 -2.61 -14.96
C ASN A 114 3.04 -2.46 -16.25
N ILE A 115 1.72 -2.68 -16.19
CA ILE A 115 0.82 -2.44 -17.32
C ILE A 115 0.88 -0.96 -17.72
N SER A 116 0.71 -0.05 -16.76
CA SER A 116 0.71 1.40 -17.00
C SER A 116 2.01 1.89 -17.63
N ASN A 117 3.14 1.32 -17.18
CA ASN A 117 4.47 1.61 -17.69
C ASN A 117 4.63 1.17 -19.15
N LYS A 118 4.25 -0.07 -19.47
CA LYS A 118 4.28 -0.59 -20.86
C LYS A 118 3.42 0.28 -21.80
N THR A 119 2.22 0.66 -21.38
CA THR A 119 1.35 1.53 -22.17
C THR A 119 1.99 2.89 -22.44
N MET A 120 2.60 3.53 -21.44
CA MET A 120 3.26 4.83 -21.63
C MET A 120 4.51 4.73 -22.50
N VAL A 121 5.30 3.67 -22.39
CA VAL A 121 6.48 3.46 -23.24
C VAL A 121 6.09 3.28 -24.70
N ASN A 122 5.06 2.46 -24.98
CA ASN A 122 4.59 2.20 -26.35
C ASN A 122 3.97 3.42 -27.03
N VAL A 123 3.44 4.39 -26.28
CA VAL A 123 2.91 5.65 -26.83
C VAL A 123 4.03 6.61 -27.23
N THR A 124 5.25 6.45 -26.70
CA THR A 124 6.39 7.32 -26.95
C THR A 124 7.37 6.82 -28.02
N THR A 125 7.14 5.63 -28.57
CA THR A 125 7.89 5.01 -29.68
C THR A 125 7.08 5.02 -30.95
#